data_AF-A0A6V9XBI4-F1
#
_entry.id   AF-A0A6V9XBI4-F1
#
_cell.length_a   1.000
_cell.length_b   1.000
_cell.length_c   1.000
_cell.angle_alpha   90.00
_cell.angle_beta   90.00
_cell.angle_gamma   90.00
#
_symmetry.space_group_name_H-M   'P 1'
#
loop_
_entity.id
_entity.type
_entity.pdbx_description
1 polymer ?
#
loop_
_entity_poly.entity_id
_entity_poly.type
_entity_poly.pdbx_seq_one_letter_code
_entity_poly.pdbx_strand_id
1 'polypeptide(L)'
;KINEITGCQLHAGTVRRGLPSAGFVWRRAAPTLRIRDPNKDEKMAAIHKALDECRAEHPVFYEDEVDIHLNPRIGADWQLRGQQKRVATPGQNEKYYLAGALHCGTGKVSYVGGNSKSPALFVSLLKRLKATYRRAKTITLIVDNYIIHKSRETERWLKENPKFRVIYQPVYSPRMNHVERLWQALHDTITRNHQCRSMWQLLKKVRHFMEIVSPFPGGKHGLAKV
;
A
#
# COMPACT_ATOMS: atom_id res chain seq x y z
N LYS A 1 -17.18 28.18 25.00
CA LYS A 1 -16.18 28.89 24.14
C LYS A 1 -16.77 29.86 23.11
N ILE A 2 -17.53 29.48 22.06
CA ILE A 2 -18.04 30.50 21.10
C ILE A 2 -18.98 31.52 21.76
N ASN A 3 -19.93 31.06 22.59
CA ASN A 3 -20.84 31.96 23.32
C ASN A 3 -20.08 32.83 24.36
N GLU A 4 -19.01 32.30 24.95
CA GLU A 4 -18.12 33.06 25.87
C GLU A 4 -17.31 34.13 25.12
N ILE A 5 -16.80 33.82 23.92
CA ILE A 5 -15.99 34.75 23.11
C ILE A 5 -16.85 35.84 22.48
N THR A 6 -18.09 35.52 22.08
CA THR A 6 -18.98 36.42 21.34
C THR A 6 -20.01 37.14 22.22
N GLY A 7 -20.16 36.75 23.49
CA GLY A 7 -21.20 37.26 24.39
C GLY A 7 -22.63 36.89 23.98
N CYS A 8 -22.81 36.13 22.90
CA CYS A 8 -24.11 35.78 22.34
C CYS A 8 -24.53 34.37 22.77
N GLN A 9 -25.82 34.16 23.09
CA GLN A 9 -26.37 32.81 23.23
C GLN A 9 -26.73 32.23 21.86
N LEU A 10 -25.76 31.60 21.20
CA LEU A 10 -25.99 30.90 19.94
C LEU A 10 -26.24 29.41 20.20
N HIS A 11 -27.29 28.88 19.57
CA HIS A 11 -27.56 27.45 19.54
C HIS A 11 -26.57 26.73 18.61
N ALA A 12 -26.11 25.53 18.98
CA ALA A 12 -25.12 24.76 18.22
C ALA A 12 -25.55 24.51 16.76
N GLY A 13 -26.86 24.33 16.52
CA GLY A 13 -27.42 24.19 15.17
C GLY A 13 -27.26 25.46 14.31
N THR A 14 -27.38 26.65 14.91
CA THR A 14 -27.19 27.93 14.21
C THR A 14 -25.74 28.11 13.78
N VAL A 15 -24.80 27.81 14.69
CA VAL A 15 -23.37 27.82 14.39
C VAL A 15 -23.03 26.84 13.27
N ARG A 16 -23.52 25.59 13.35
CA ARG A 16 -23.28 24.56 12.33
C ARG A 16 -23.77 24.96 10.94
N ARG A 17 -24.91 25.66 10.84
CA ARG A 17 -25.45 26.16 9.56
C ARG A 17 -24.67 27.37 9.02
N GLY A 18 -24.16 28.23 9.89
CA GLY A 18 -23.40 29.43 9.49
C GLY A 18 -21.96 29.14 9.05
N LEU A 19 -21.33 28.10 9.59
CA LEU A 19 -19.94 27.75 9.29
C LEU A 19 -19.63 27.57 7.79
N PRO A 20 -20.44 26.84 6.99
CA PRO A 20 -20.23 26.76 5.54
C PRO A 20 -20.27 28.11 4.82
N SER A 21 -21.20 29.00 5.18
CA SER A 21 -21.31 30.34 4.59
C SER A 21 -20.11 31.23 4.94
N ALA A 22 -19.46 30.97 6.07
CA ALA A 22 -18.21 31.62 6.48
C ALA A 22 -16.96 30.90 5.92
N GLY A 23 -17.12 29.94 5.00
CA GLY A 23 -16.03 29.22 4.35
C GLY A 23 -15.46 28.04 5.15
N PHE A 24 -16.03 27.70 6.30
CA PHE A 24 -15.59 26.56 7.11
C PHE A 24 -16.24 25.26 6.65
N VAL A 25 -15.42 24.22 6.50
CA VAL A 25 -15.88 22.88 6.10
C VAL A 25 -15.64 21.90 7.23
N TRP A 26 -16.65 21.09 7.54
CA TRP A 26 -16.52 19.99 8.50
C TRP A 26 -15.68 18.87 7.90
N ARG A 27 -14.45 18.66 8.43
CA ARG A 27 -13.51 17.63 7.99
C ARG A 27 -13.04 16.81 9.19
N ARG A 28 -12.65 15.55 8.93
CA ARG A 28 -12.00 14.72 9.93
C ARG A 28 -10.57 15.24 10.16
N ALA A 29 -10.16 15.40 11.42
CA ALA A 29 -8.77 15.67 11.75
C ALA A 29 -7.87 14.50 11.31
N ALA A 30 -6.73 14.81 10.69
CA ALA A 30 -5.77 13.80 10.28
C ALA A 30 -4.72 13.60 11.39
N PRO A 31 -4.43 12.37 11.82
CA PRO A 31 -3.35 12.12 12.77
C PRO A 31 -2.01 12.46 12.11
N THR A 32 -1.15 13.17 12.83
CA THR A 32 0.22 13.47 12.40
C THR A 32 1.20 13.09 13.50
N LEU A 33 2.20 12.28 13.18
CA LEU A 33 3.28 11.95 14.10
C LEU A 33 4.32 13.07 14.08
N ARG A 34 4.67 13.61 15.25
CA ARG A 34 5.69 14.67 15.39
C ARG A 34 7.08 14.06 15.59
N ILE A 35 7.49 13.19 14.67
CA ILE A 35 8.79 12.51 14.69
C ILE A 35 9.62 13.00 13.50
N ARG A 36 10.82 13.51 13.75
CA ARG A 36 11.80 13.85 12.71
C ARG A 36 12.79 12.69 12.57
N ASP A 37 12.87 12.12 11.37
CA ASP A 37 13.96 11.21 11.01
C ASP A 37 15.22 12.08 10.76
N PRO A 38 16.30 11.92 11.56
CA PRO A 38 17.51 12.73 11.41
C PRO A 38 18.18 12.55 10.05
N ASN A 39 17.98 11.40 9.41
CA ASN A 39 18.62 11.05 8.14
C ASN A 39 17.63 11.15 6.96
N LYS A 40 16.53 11.88 7.15
CA LYS A 40 15.47 12.00 6.14
C LYS A 40 16.02 12.51 4.80
N ASP A 41 16.78 13.60 4.83
CA ASP A 41 17.21 14.27 3.60
C ASP A 41 18.22 13.40 2.82
N GLU A 42 19.11 12.70 3.51
CA GLU A 42 20.04 11.75 2.91
C GLU A 42 19.29 10.58 2.24
N LYS A 43 18.34 9.97 2.95
CA LYS A 43 17.51 8.88 2.40
C LYS A 43 16.71 9.35 1.18
N MET A 44 16.15 10.55 1.24
CA MET A 44 15.41 11.14 0.13
C MET A 44 16.31 11.41 -1.07
N ALA A 45 17.52 11.93 -0.86
CA ALA A 45 18.50 12.12 -1.93
C ALA A 45 18.91 10.79 -2.58
N ALA A 46 19.12 9.74 -1.78
CA ALA A 46 19.42 8.41 -2.29
C ALA A 46 18.26 7.82 -3.12
N ILE A 47 17.02 8.01 -2.67
CA ILE A 47 15.81 7.60 -3.41
C ILE A 47 15.71 8.35 -4.73
N HIS A 48 15.79 9.69 -4.73
CA HIS A 48 15.69 10.49 -5.95
C HIS A 48 16.78 10.10 -6.95
N LYS A 49 18.03 9.98 -6.51
CA LYS A 49 19.13 9.52 -7.35
C LYS A 49 18.84 8.16 -7.98
N ALA A 50 18.35 7.19 -7.21
CA ALA A 50 18.01 5.88 -7.75
C ALA A 50 16.88 5.95 -8.78
N LEU A 51 15.86 6.78 -8.55
CA LEU A 51 14.76 6.99 -9.48
C LEU A 51 15.24 7.65 -10.79
N ASP A 52 16.13 8.63 -10.70
CA ASP A 52 16.70 9.32 -11.88
C ASP A 52 17.61 8.38 -12.70
N GLU A 53 18.29 7.44 -12.06
CA GLU A 53 19.15 6.44 -12.70
C GLU A 53 18.37 5.20 -13.20
N CYS A 54 17.05 5.13 -12.97
CA CYS A 54 16.19 3.99 -13.28
C CYS A 54 16.16 3.70 -14.78
N ARG A 55 16.78 2.59 -15.20
CA ARG A 55 16.83 2.12 -16.60
C ARG A 55 16.80 0.61 -16.68
N ALA A 56 16.68 0.04 -17.88
CA ALA A 56 16.57 -1.42 -18.06
C ALA A 56 17.73 -2.22 -17.43
N GLU A 57 18.94 -1.65 -17.39
CA GLU A 57 20.10 -2.26 -16.73
C GLU A 57 20.15 -2.06 -15.21
N HIS A 58 19.50 -1.02 -14.70
CA HIS A 58 19.44 -0.67 -13.27
C HIS A 58 18.00 -0.38 -12.86
N PRO A 59 17.10 -1.38 -12.94
CA PRO A 59 15.71 -1.20 -12.57
C PRO A 59 15.58 -0.87 -11.08
N VAL A 60 14.67 0.05 -10.78
CA VAL A 60 14.32 0.47 -9.43
C VAL A 60 12.86 0.11 -9.17
N PHE A 61 12.60 -0.41 -7.97
CA PHE A 61 11.27 -0.86 -7.56
C PHE A 61 10.89 -0.24 -6.22
N TYR A 62 9.63 0.16 -6.09
CA TYR A 62 8.99 0.30 -4.78
C TYR A 62 8.54 -1.06 -4.31
N GLU A 63 8.92 -1.45 -3.11
CA GLU A 63 8.61 -2.76 -2.54
C GLU A 63 7.86 -2.59 -1.21
N ASP A 64 6.87 -3.44 -1.00
CA ASP A 64 6.05 -3.50 0.22
C ASP A 64 5.26 -4.82 0.26
N GLU A 65 4.76 -5.17 1.44
CA GLU A 65 3.89 -6.32 1.63
C GLU A 65 2.50 -5.96 2.16
N VAL A 66 1.49 -6.65 1.63
CA VAL A 66 0.07 -6.44 1.96
C VAL A 66 -0.58 -7.68 2.55
N ASP A 67 -1.45 -7.44 3.52
CA ASP A 67 -2.24 -8.45 4.20
C ASP A 67 -3.59 -8.66 3.49
N ILE A 68 -3.87 -9.90 3.10
CA ILE A 68 -5.14 -10.35 2.56
C ILE A 68 -5.88 -11.10 3.67
N HIS A 69 -6.97 -10.50 4.15
CA HIS A 69 -7.84 -11.10 5.14
C HIS A 69 -9.05 -11.72 4.46
N LEU A 70 -9.45 -12.91 4.89
CA LEU A 70 -10.72 -13.50 4.48
C LEU A 70 -11.91 -12.74 5.09
N ASN A 71 -11.73 -12.10 6.25
CA ASN A 71 -12.73 -11.15 6.74
C ASN A 71 -12.73 -9.90 5.84
N PRO A 72 -13.88 -9.57 5.23
CA PRO A 72 -13.96 -8.45 4.30
C PRO A 72 -13.72 -7.14 5.03
N ARG A 73 -12.99 -6.23 4.38
CA ARG A 73 -12.90 -4.84 4.85
C ARG A 73 -14.25 -4.18 4.61
N ILE A 74 -14.91 -3.76 5.68
CA ILE A 74 -16.19 -3.03 5.58
C ILE A 74 -15.89 -1.60 5.14
N GLY A 75 -16.40 -1.22 3.98
CA GLY A 75 -16.25 0.12 3.41
C GLY A 75 -17.56 0.68 2.89
N ALA A 76 -17.57 1.97 2.59
CA ALA A 76 -18.71 2.63 1.98
C ALA A 76 -18.99 2.03 0.59
N ASP A 77 -20.27 1.87 0.27
CA ASP A 77 -20.77 1.35 -1.00
C ASP A 77 -22.01 2.15 -1.40
N TRP A 78 -22.24 2.32 -2.70
CA TRP A 78 -23.42 3.02 -3.19
C TRP A 78 -24.64 2.10 -3.09
N GLN A 79 -25.68 2.57 -2.41
CA GLN A 79 -26.89 1.78 -2.12
C GLN A 79 -28.12 2.65 -2.30
N LEU A 80 -29.24 2.02 -2.66
CA LEU A 80 -30.52 2.71 -2.72
C LEU A 80 -30.89 3.26 -1.34
N ARG A 81 -31.50 4.45 -1.30
CA ARG A 81 -31.92 5.09 -0.06
C ARG A 81 -32.82 4.15 0.74
N GLY A 82 -32.50 3.96 2.02
CA GLY A 82 -33.23 3.06 2.91
C GLY A 82 -32.78 1.60 2.87
N GLN A 83 -31.85 1.22 1.98
CA GLN A 83 -31.26 -0.11 1.96
C GLN A 83 -29.88 -0.10 2.62
N GLN A 84 -29.58 -1.17 3.37
CA GLN A 84 -28.25 -1.43 3.93
C GLN A 84 -27.77 -2.83 3.53
N LYS A 85 -26.73 -2.89 2.69
CA LYS A 85 -26.07 -4.14 2.29
C LYS A 85 -25.46 -4.80 3.52
N ARG A 86 -25.80 -6.07 3.74
CA ARG A 86 -25.18 -6.92 4.76
C ARG A 86 -24.10 -7.76 4.10
N VAL A 87 -22.89 -7.72 4.66
CA VAL A 87 -21.77 -8.54 4.23
C VAL A 87 -21.57 -9.64 5.27
N ALA A 88 -21.71 -10.90 4.86
CA ALA A 88 -21.49 -12.04 5.74
C ALA A 88 -19.99 -12.17 6.04
N THR A 89 -19.64 -12.29 7.32
CA THR A 89 -18.28 -12.61 7.75
C THR A 89 -18.15 -14.12 7.93
N PRO A 90 -17.09 -14.76 7.42
CA PRO A 90 -16.90 -16.22 7.49
C PRO A 90 -16.55 -16.76 8.89
N GLY A 91 -16.77 -15.98 9.95
CA GLY A 91 -16.50 -16.35 11.35
C GLY A 91 -15.01 -16.32 11.69
N GLN A 92 -14.24 -17.29 11.20
CA GLN A 92 -12.80 -17.39 11.44
C GLN A 92 -12.01 -16.65 10.35
N ASN A 93 -11.15 -15.73 10.76
CA ASN A 93 -10.31 -14.99 9.82
C ASN A 93 -9.09 -15.81 9.40
N GLU A 94 -9.00 -16.14 8.12
CA GLU A 94 -7.76 -16.59 7.50
C GLU A 94 -6.96 -15.41 6.97
N LYS A 95 -5.62 -15.50 7.03
CA LYS A 95 -4.71 -14.48 6.52
C LYS A 95 -3.79 -15.06 5.47
N TYR A 96 -3.53 -14.28 4.45
CA TYR A 96 -2.52 -14.53 3.43
C TYR A 96 -1.77 -13.24 3.15
N TYR A 97 -0.53 -13.34 2.71
CA TYR A 97 0.34 -12.18 2.54
C TYR A 97 0.91 -12.16 1.14
N LEU A 98 1.03 -10.97 0.56
CA LEU A 98 1.73 -10.75 -0.70
C LEU A 98 2.91 -9.83 -0.46
N ALA A 99 4.05 -10.14 -1.07
CA ALA A 99 5.12 -9.16 -1.26
C ALA A 99 5.12 -8.72 -2.72
N GLY A 100 5.13 -7.41 -2.96
CA GLY A 100 5.03 -6.83 -4.29
C GLY A 100 6.12 -5.81 -4.56
N ALA A 101 6.64 -5.83 -5.78
CA ALA A 101 7.59 -4.87 -6.31
C ALA A 101 6.99 -4.18 -7.54
N LEU A 102 6.85 -2.85 -7.45
CA LEU A 102 6.36 -1.97 -8.52
C LEU A 102 7.54 -1.26 -9.19
N HIS A 103 7.76 -1.54 -10.47
CA HIS A 103 8.84 -0.90 -11.22
C HIS A 103 8.60 0.60 -11.40
N CYS A 104 9.60 1.42 -11.05
CA CYS A 104 9.52 2.88 -11.01
C CYS A 104 9.09 3.52 -12.34
N GLY A 105 9.76 3.15 -13.45
CA GLY A 105 9.51 3.75 -14.76
C GLY A 105 8.44 3.04 -15.61
N THR A 106 8.40 1.70 -15.60
CA THR A 106 7.50 0.93 -16.48
C THR A 106 6.15 0.60 -15.85
N GLY A 107 6.00 0.77 -14.53
CA GLY A 107 4.80 0.35 -13.79
C GLY A 107 4.61 -1.17 -13.70
N LYS A 108 5.52 -1.99 -14.23
CA LYS A 108 5.40 -3.46 -14.15
C LYS A 108 5.37 -3.91 -12.69
N VAL A 109 4.39 -4.74 -12.36
CA VAL A 109 4.21 -5.31 -11.03
C VAL A 109 4.78 -6.74 -11.01
N SER A 110 5.61 -7.04 -10.02
CA SER A 110 6.06 -8.40 -9.69
C SER A 110 5.60 -8.73 -8.29
N TYR A 111 5.09 -9.94 -8.04
CA TYR A 111 4.63 -10.32 -6.71
C TYR A 111 4.86 -11.80 -6.40
N VAL A 112 4.88 -12.12 -5.12
CA VAL A 112 4.83 -13.48 -4.56
C VAL A 112 3.84 -13.52 -3.41
N GLY A 113 3.34 -14.71 -3.07
CA GLY A 113 2.42 -14.93 -1.97
C GLY A 113 2.97 -15.89 -0.93
N GLY A 114 2.50 -15.79 0.31
CA GLY A 114 2.87 -16.70 1.39
C GLY A 114 1.92 -16.63 2.59
N ASN A 115 2.09 -17.58 3.51
CA ASN A 115 1.22 -17.73 4.69
C ASN A 115 1.66 -16.84 5.88
N SER A 116 2.77 -16.12 5.76
CA SER A 116 3.30 -15.21 6.79
C SER A 116 4.01 -14.03 6.16
N LYS A 117 3.90 -12.83 6.77
CA LYS A 117 4.73 -11.67 6.44
C LYS A 117 6.13 -11.85 7.05
N SER A 118 6.95 -12.70 6.43
CA SER A 118 8.23 -13.17 6.97
C SER A 118 9.42 -12.79 6.06
N PRO A 119 10.67 -12.85 6.58
CA PRO A 119 11.87 -12.68 5.74
C PRO A 119 11.89 -13.62 4.53
N ALA A 120 11.40 -14.85 4.68
CA ALA A 120 11.31 -15.82 3.59
C ALA A 120 10.37 -15.36 2.45
N LEU A 121 9.30 -14.61 2.76
CA LEU A 121 8.42 -14.01 1.75
C LEU A 121 9.17 -12.93 0.95
N PHE A 122 9.88 -12.05 1.65
CA PHE A 122 10.70 -11.00 1.04
C PHE A 122 11.80 -11.62 0.14
N VAL A 123 12.58 -12.57 0.66
CA VAL A 123 13.61 -13.28 -0.10
C VAL A 123 13.02 -14.02 -1.31
N SER A 124 11.81 -14.57 -1.19
CA SER A 124 11.09 -15.17 -2.32
C SER A 124 10.81 -14.16 -3.44
N LEU A 125 10.44 -12.93 -3.09
CA LEU A 125 10.28 -11.83 -4.05
C LEU A 125 11.61 -11.48 -4.71
N LEU A 126 12.70 -11.37 -3.93
CA LEU A 126 14.03 -11.08 -4.47
C LEU A 126 14.48 -12.15 -5.47
N LYS A 127 14.26 -13.43 -5.17
CA LYS A 127 14.53 -14.55 -6.09
C LYS A 127 13.72 -14.42 -7.39
N ARG A 128 12.42 -14.09 -7.30
CA ARG A 128 11.58 -13.83 -8.49
C ARG A 128 12.11 -12.66 -9.31
N LEU A 129 12.51 -11.55 -8.69
CA LEU A 129 13.09 -10.40 -9.38
C LEU A 129 14.41 -10.76 -10.05
N LYS A 130 15.29 -11.52 -9.37
CA LYS A 130 16.55 -12.00 -9.92
C LYS A 130 16.34 -12.84 -11.18
N ALA A 131 15.33 -13.72 -11.16
CA ALA A 131 14.95 -14.57 -12.30
C ALA A 131 14.28 -13.78 -13.45
N THR A 132 13.51 -12.75 -13.13
CA THR A 132 12.80 -11.92 -14.13
C THR A 132 13.77 -10.95 -14.82
N TYR A 133 14.64 -10.30 -14.05
CA TYR A 133 15.58 -9.28 -14.51
C TYR A 133 17.01 -9.82 -14.59
N ARG A 134 17.20 -10.99 -15.22
CA ARG A 134 18.50 -11.68 -15.30
C ARG A 134 19.61 -10.80 -15.86
N ARG A 135 19.31 -10.01 -16.89
CA ARG A 135 20.27 -9.14 -17.59
C ARG A 135 20.56 -7.81 -16.88
N ALA A 136 19.78 -7.44 -15.86
CA ALA A 136 20.06 -6.22 -15.11
C ALA A 136 21.44 -6.32 -14.43
N LYS A 137 22.19 -5.22 -14.43
CA LYS A 137 23.48 -5.11 -13.72
C LYS A 137 23.25 -4.93 -12.22
N THR A 138 22.22 -4.17 -11.85
CA THR A 138 21.78 -3.98 -10.46
C THR A 138 20.26 -4.04 -10.36
N ILE A 139 19.73 -4.29 -9.17
CA ILE A 139 18.29 -4.18 -8.87
C ILE A 139 18.18 -3.36 -7.58
N THR A 140 17.57 -2.18 -7.66
CA THR A 140 17.39 -1.32 -6.48
C THR A 140 15.96 -1.46 -5.94
N LEU A 141 15.82 -1.67 -4.64
CA LEU A 141 14.54 -1.75 -3.94
C LEU A 141 14.44 -0.61 -2.94
N ILE A 142 13.36 0.15 -3.05
CA ILE A 142 12.96 1.16 -2.08
C ILE A 142 11.96 0.48 -1.14
N VAL A 143 12.38 0.23 0.10
CA VAL A 143 11.63 -0.54 1.11
C VAL A 143 11.27 0.33 2.32
N ASP A 144 10.26 -0.08 3.07
CA ASP A 144 9.96 0.55 4.36
C ASP A 144 10.97 0.11 5.45
N ASN A 145 10.74 0.47 6.71
CA ASN A 145 11.64 0.11 7.81
C ASN A 145 11.25 -1.18 8.54
N TYR A 146 10.43 -2.04 7.94
CA TYR A 146 9.95 -3.25 8.57
C TYR A 146 11.09 -4.21 8.91
N ILE A 147 10.97 -4.86 10.06
CA ILE A 147 12.08 -5.61 10.68
C ILE A 147 12.55 -6.80 9.83
N ILE A 148 11.69 -7.33 8.96
CA ILE A 148 12.04 -8.47 8.11
C ILE A 148 13.11 -8.11 7.08
N HIS A 149 13.18 -6.85 6.62
CA HIS A 149 14.21 -6.39 5.69
C HIS A 149 15.60 -6.32 6.33
N LYS A 150 15.65 -6.27 7.68
CA LYS A 150 16.87 -6.22 8.50
C LYS A 150 17.13 -7.54 9.24
N SER A 151 16.41 -8.61 8.88
CA SER A 151 16.63 -9.91 9.51
C SER A 151 17.96 -10.52 9.07
N ARG A 152 18.55 -11.38 9.91
CA ARG A 152 19.79 -12.10 9.59
C ARG A 152 19.68 -12.91 8.30
N GLU A 153 18.50 -13.47 8.02
CA GLU A 153 18.23 -14.21 6.78
C GLU A 153 18.31 -13.29 5.55
N THR A 154 17.64 -12.14 5.62
CA THR A 154 17.63 -11.14 4.55
C THR A 154 19.04 -10.58 4.32
N GLU A 155 19.75 -10.19 5.37
CA GLU A 155 21.10 -9.65 5.29
C GLU A 155 22.09 -10.66 4.68
N ARG A 156 22.01 -11.92 5.11
CA ARG A 156 22.83 -13.02 4.52
C ARG A 156 22.55 -13.15 3.04
N TRP A 157 21.27 -13.20 2.65
CA TRP A 157 20.90 -13.33 1.24
C TRP A 157 21.38 -12.15 0.40
N LEU A 158 21.23 -10.92 0.89
CA LEU A 158 21.71 -9.71 0.21
C LEU A 158 23.23 -9.71 0.05
N LYS A 159 23.98 -10.17 1.05
CA LYS A 159 25.45 -10.32 0.99
C LYS A 159 25.88 -11.31 -0.10
N GLU A 160 25.14 -12.41 -0.26
CA GLU A 160 25.37 -13.41 -1.32
C GLU A 160 24.88 -12.93 -2.70
N ASN A 161 24.10 -11.84 -2.76
CA ASN A 161 23.48 -11.33 -3.98
C ASN A 161 23.76 -9.83 -4.15
N PRO A 162 25.03 -9.42 -4.38
CA PRO A 162 25.46 -8.02 -4.44
C PRO A 162 24.82 -7.21 -5.58
N LYS A 163 24.12 -7.88 -6.50
CA LYS A 163 23.26 -7.26 -7.51
C LYS A 163 22.12 -6.44 -6.90
N PHE A 164 21.67 -6.79 -5.70
CA PHE A 164 20.56 -6.11 -5.02
C PHE A 164 21.06 -4.96 -4.15
N ARG A 165 20.44 -3.79 -4.30
CA ARG A 165 20.67 -2.61 -3.48
C ARG A 165 19.36 -2.26 -2.79
N VAL A 166 19.39 -2.11 -1.47
CA VAL A 166 18.21 -1.77 -0.67
C VAL A 166 18.37 -0.33 -0.16
N ILE A 167 17.37 0.51 -0.43
CA ILE A 167 17.28 1.89 0.06
C ILE A 167 16.07 1.98 0.97
N TYR A 168 16.30 2.35 2.23
CA TYR A 168 15.23 2.48 3.21
C TYR A 168 14.54 3.83 3.09
N GLN A 169 13.22 3.82 3.08
CA GLN A 169 12.42 5.04 3.17
C GLN A 169 12.68 5.77 4.50
N PRO A 170 12.51 7.10 4.54
CA PRO A 170 12.49 7.82 5.81
C PRO A 170 11.37 7.31 6.70
N VAL A 171 11.62 7.25 8.01
CA VAL A 171 10.62 6.74 8.94
C VAL A 171 9.36 7.63 8.88
N TYR A 172 8.18 7.02 8.88
CA TYR A 172 6.88 7.70 8.87
C TYR A 172 6.62 8.61 7.65
N SER A 173 7.06 8.20 6.45
CA SER A 173 6.80 8.92 5.20
C SER A 173 5.85 8.16 4.23
N PRO A 174 4.60 7.87 4.63
CA PRO A 174 3.68 7.01 3.86
C PRO A 174 3.36 7.53 2.46
N ARG A 175 3.39 8.86 2.25
CA ARG A 175 3.11 9.48 0.94
C ARG A 175 4.11 9.09 -0.16
N MET A 176 5.26 8.54 0.19
CA MET A 176 6.34 8.22 -0.75
C MET A 176 6.22 6.82 -1.34
N ASN A 177 5.41 5.94 -0.75
CA ASN A 177 5.38 4.54 -1.14
C ASN A 177 4.34 4.31 -2.26
N HIS A 178 4.76 4.42 -3.51
CA HIS A 178 3.84 4.35 -4.65
C HIS A 178 3.12 3.00 -4.79
N VAL A 179 3.70 1.91 -4.24
CA VAL A 179 3.06 0.60 -4.20
C VAL A 179 1.85 0.57 -3.24
N GLU A 180 1.76 1.48 -2.26
CA GLU A 180 0.56 1.57 -1.40
C GLU A 180 -0.69 1.91 -2.22
N ARG A 181 -0.53 2.65 -3.33
CA ARG A 181 -1.64 2.93 -4.25
C ARG A 181 -2.10 1.68 -5.00
N LEU A 182 -1.18 0.78 -5.32
CA LEU A 182 -1.50 -0.54 -5.89
C LEU A 182 -2.29 -1.37 -4.87
N TRP A 183 -1.86 -1.38 -3.61
CA TRP A 183 -2.57 -2.08 -2.53
C TRP A 183 -3.93 -1.46 -2.22
N GLN A 184 -4.05 -0.15 -2.29
CA GLN A 184 -5.35 0.52 -2.19
C GLN A 184 -6.28 0.10 -3.34
N ALA A 185 -5.79 0.06 -4.57
CA ALA A 185 -6.58 -0.44 -5.71
C ALA A 185 -6.99 -1.90 -5.54
N LEU A 186 -6.09 -2.76 -5.07
CA LEU A 186 -6.38 -4.16 -4.75
C LEU A 186 -7.47 -4.27 -3.68
N HIS A 187 -7.35 -3.51 -2.60
CA HIS A 187 -8.31 -3.56 -1.50
C HIS A 187 -9.69 -3.08 -1.93
N ASP A 188 -9.74 -1.99 -2.68
CA ASP A 188 -10.97 -1.36 -3.15
C ASP A 188 -11.71 -2.24 -4.16
N THR A 189 -10.96 -2.97 -5.00
CA THR A 189 -11.53 -3.83 -6.05
C THR A 189 -11.91 -5.21 -5.52
N ILE A 190 -11.07 -5.81 -4.67
CA ILE A 190 -11.17 -7.24 -4.33
C ILE A 190 -11.56 -7.49 -2.88
N THR A 191 -10.95 -6.79 -1.92
CA THR A 191 -11.11 -7.17 -0.49
C THR A 191 -12.21 -6.40 0.25
N ARG A 192 -12.65 -5.27 -0.29
CA ARG A 192 -13.68 -4.43 0.33
C ARG A 192 -15.05 -5.02 0.03
N ASN A 193 -15.85 -5.22 1.07
CA ASN A 193 -17.23 -5.73 0.99
C ASN A 193 -17.39 -7.04 0.17
N HIS A 194 -16.34 -7.87 0.06
CA HIS A 194 -16.39 -9.10 -0.72
C HIS A 194 -17.28 -10.17 -0.06
N GLN A 195 -17.70 -11.16 -0.85
CA GLN A 195 -18.57 -12.26 -0.40
C GLN A 195 -17.91 -13.65 -0.57
N CYS A 196 -16.60 -13.71 -0.82
CA CYS A 196 -15.85 -14.96 -0.87
C CYS A 196 -16.02 -15.77 0.42
N ARG A 197 -16.28 -17.07 0.28
CA ARG A 197 -16.52 -17.99 1.40
C ARG A 197 -15.25 -18.68 1.91
N SER A 198 -14.18 -18.65 1.11
CA SER A 198 -12.90 -19.25 1.45
C SER A 198 -11.72 -18.42 0.94
N MET A 199 -10.56 -18.58 1.58
CA MET A 199 -9.33 -17.91 1.16
C MET A 199 -8.96 -18.26 -0.29
N TRP A 200 -9.20 -19.50 -0.73
CA TRP A 200 -8.93 -19.90 -2.11
C TRP A 200 -9.71 -19.07 -3.15
N GLN A 201 -11.01 -18.84 -2.90
CA GLN A 201 -11.85 -18.02 -3.79
C GLN A 201 -11.34 -16.58 -3.84
N LEU A 202 -10.99 -16.02 -2.68
CA LEU A 202 -10.45 -14.67 -2.59
C LEU A 202 -9.11 -14.57 -3.33
N LEU A 203 -8.20 -15.52 -3.12
CA LEU A 203 -6.89 -15.55 -3.78
C LEU A 203 -6.99 -15.76 -5.29
N LYS A 204 -8.01 -16.45 -5.80
CA LYS A 204 -8.28 -16.52 -7.24
C LYS A 204 -8.55 -15.13 -7.81
N LYS A 205 -9.38 -14.33 -7.13
CA LYS A 205 -9.67 -12.94 -7.51
C LYS A 205 -8.43 -12.04 -7.40
N VAL A 206 -7.66 -12.19 -6.32
CA VAL A 206 -6.41 -11.45 -6.10
C VAL A 206 -5.40 -11.75 -7.20
N ARG A 207 -5.18 -13.02 -7.55
CA ARG A 207 -4.26 -13.39 -8.65
C ARG A 207 -4.69 -12.77 -9.97
N HIS A 208 -5.97 -12.87 -10.30
CA HIS A 208 -6.52 -12.25 -11.51
C HIS A 208 -6.31 -10.73 -11.53
N PHE A 209 -6.56 -10.04 -10.40
CA PHE A 209 -6.26 -8.62 -10.28
C PHE A 209 -4.78 -8.31 -10.55
N MET A 210 -3.86 -9.08 -9.94
CA MET A 210 -2.43 -8.86 -10.09
C MET A 210 -1.93 -9.11 -11.52
N GLU A 211 -2.59 -9.97 -12.29
CA GLU A 211 -2.30 -10.19 -13.71
C GLU A 211 -2.68 -8.98 -14.57
N ILE A 212 -3.85 -8.38 -14.32
CA ILE A 212 -4.39 -7.29 -15.16
C ILE A 212 -3.94 -5.89 -14.74
N VAL A 213 -3.48 -5.72 -13.49
CA VAL A 213 -3.10 -4.41 -12.95
C VAL A 213 -1.74 -3.94 -13.47
N SER A 214 -0.92 -4.85 -13.99
CA SER A 214 0.41 -4.55 -14.54
C SER A 214 0.31 -4.16 -16.02
N PRO A 215 0.83 -2.99 -16.45
CA PRO A 215 1.53 -1.98 -15.66
C PRO A 215 0.60 -1.05 -14.85
N PHE A 216 1.09 -0.55 -13.72
CA PHE A 216 0.39 0.35 -12.80
C PHE A 216 1.17 1.67 -12.57
N PRO A 217 0.50 2.84 -12.60
CA PRO A 217 -0.88 3.06 -13.02
C PRO A 217 -1.01 2.91 -14.56
N GLY A 218 -2.12 2.35 -15.03
CA GLY A 218 -2.38 2.21 -16.48
C GLY A 218 -3.16 0.96 -16.92
N GLY A 219 -3.19 -0.10 -16.10
CA GLY A 219 -3.99 -1.30 -16.37
C GLY A 219 -5.52 -1.07 -16.24
N LYS A 220 -6.34 -1.87 -16.93
CA LYS A 220 -7.83 -1.85 -16.91
C LYS A 220 -8.45 -2.33 -15.58
N HIS A 221 -7.72 -2.25 -14.47
CA HIS A 221 -8.15 -2.80 -13.16
C HIS A 221 -9.49 -2.22 -12.67
N GLY A 222 -9.81 -0.96 -13.00
CA GLY A 222 -11.11 -0.35 -12.68
C GLY A 222 -12.30 -0.83 -13.55
N LEU A 223 -12.04 -1.56 -14.64
CA LEU A 223 -13.08 -2.13 -15.54
C LEU A 223 -13.35 -3.61 -15.25
N ALA A 224 -12.46 -4.28 -14.52
CA ALA A 224 -12.64 -5.68 -14.16
C ALA A 224 -13.61 -5.77 -12.98
N LYS A 225 -14.90 -5.99 -13.28
CA LYS A 225 -15.81 -6.58 -12.31
C LYS A 225 -15.34 -8.02 -12.07
N VAL A 226 -14.64 -8.25 -10.96
CA VAL A 226 -14.21 -9.59 -10.51
C VAL A 226 -15.20 -10.18 -9.51
#